data_AF-A0A2W0B1H4-F1
#
_entry.id   AF-A0A2W0B1H4-F1
#
_cell.length_a   1.000
_cell.length_b   1.000
_cell.length_c   1.000
_cell.angle_alpha   90.00
_cell.angle_beta   90.00
_cell.angle_gamma   90.00
#
_symmetry.space_group_name_H-M   'P 1'
#
loop_
_entity.id
_entity.type
_entity.pdbx_description
1 polymer ?
#
loop_
_entity_poly.entity_id
_entity_poly.type
_entity_poly.pdbx_seq_one_letter_code
_entity_poly.pdbx_strand_id
1 'polypeptide(L)'
;MPHNPLTASGLATPYQLLATNPANGPYHEAGKNQSAFVQAAIIDKDTGQISIYGPLVIDRGPAPAVAPVVPKLPARRIVALWFGFNARNLSLAGYGDDLRENHCPAMLEAVCLL
;
A
#
# COMPACT_ATOMS: atom_id res chain seq x y z
N MET A 1 -2.67 -1.73 -6.33
CA MET A 1 -3.34 -1.03 -5.22
C MET A 1 -4.67 -1.74 -5.01
N PRO A 2 -5.05 -2.04 -3.77
CA PRO A 2 -6.39 -2.50 -3.45
C PRO A 2 -7.45 -1.45 -3.79
N HIS A 3 -8.69 -1.90 -4.04
CA HIS A 3 -9.84 -1.00 -4.04
C HIS A 3 -10.04 -0.36 -2.67
N ASN A 4 -10.54 0.87 -2.65
CA ASN A 4 -10.82 1.63 -1.43
C ASN A 4 -9.68 1.60 -0.39
N PRO A 5 -8.43 1.88 -0.80
CA PRO A 5 -7.21 1.66 -0.03
C PRO A 5 -7.12 2.47 1.27
N LEU A 6 -7.94 3.51 1.41
CA LEU A 6 -8.01 4.35 2.62
C LEU A 6 -9.07 3.89 3.64
N THR A 7 -9.77 2.78 3.35
CA THR A 7 -10.71 2.14 4.29
C THR A 7 -10.03 1.06 5.12
N ALA A 8 -10.64 0.62 6.22
CA ALA A 8 -10.06 -0.44 7.06
C ALA A 8 -9.87 -1.76 6.28
N SER A 9 -10.85 -2.11 5.43
CA SER A 9 -10.75 -3.30 4.58
C SER A 9 -9.71 -3.12 3.47
N GLY A 10 -9.61 -1.94 2.86
CA GLY A 10 -8.61 -1.65 1.84
C GLY A 10 -7.19 -1.69 2.38
N LEU A 11 -6.96 -1.08 3.57
CA LEU A 11 -5.68 -1.15 4.27
C LEU A 11 -5.29 -2.59 4.62
N ALA A 12 -6.25 -3.42 5.02
CA ALA A 12 -6.02 -4.84 5.32
C ALA A 12 -5.91 -5.73 4.07
N THR A 13 -6.17 -5.21 2.87
CA THR A 13 -6.02 -5.99 1.64
C THR A 13 -4.56 -5.97 1.20
N PRO A 14 -3.90 -7.13 1.02
CA PRO A 14 -2.48 -7.16 0.67
C PRO A 14 -2.18 -6.42 -0.64
N TYR A 15 -1.10 -5.63 -0.63
CA TYR A 15 -0.52 -5.08 -1.84
C TYR A 15 0.33 -6.14 -2.51
N GLN A 16 0.14 -6.30 -3.82
CA GLN A 16 0.93 -7.25 -4.60
C GLN A 16 2.10 -6.53 -5.26
N LEU A 17 3.30 -7.09 -5.11
CA LEU A 17 4.49 -6.70 -5.83
C LEU A 17 4.55 -7.48 -7.16
N LEU A 18 4.74 -6.76 -8.27
CA LEU A 18 4.79 -7.35 -9.60
C LEU A 18 6.03 -6.87 -10.36
N ALA A 19 6.61 -7.79 -11.14
CA ALA A 19 7.55 -7.42 -12.19
C ALA A 19 6.83 -6.63 -13.28
N THR A 20 7.35 -5.44 -13.61
CA THR A 20 6.89 -4.68 -14.78
C THR A 20 7.28 -5.35 -16.10
N ASN A 21 8.39 -6.09 -16.12
CA ASN A 21 8.79 -6.95 -17.22
C ASN A 21 8.99 -8.40 -16.74
N PRO A 22 8.08 -9.34 -17.11
CA PRO A 22 8.20 -10.75 -16.73
C PRO A 22 9.49 -11.43 -17.22
N ALA A 23 10.12 -10.93 -18.30
CA ALA A 23 11.37 -11.49 -18.81
C ALA A 23 12.57 -11.29 -17.87
N ASN A 24 12.48 -10.37 -16.90
CA ASN A 24 13.52 -10.14 -15.90
C ASN A 24 13.44 -11.10 -14.69
N GLY A 25 12.55 -12.09 -14.74
CA GLY A 25 12.25 -13.00 -13.64
C GLY A 25 11.22 -12.45 -12.65
N PRO A 26 10.77 -13.27 -11.69
CA PRO A 26 9.85 -12.84 -10.65
C PRO A 26 10.51 -11.82 -9.69
N TYR A 27 9.72 -10.87 -9.18
CA TYR A 27 10.10 -10.10 -7.99
C TYR A 27 9.69 -10.86 -6.74
N HIS A 28 10.56 -10.83 -5.73
CA HIS A 28 10.31 -11.43 -4.44
C HIS A 28 10.44 -10.39 -3.33
N GLU A 29 9.37 -10.17 -2.58
CA GLU A 29 9.31 -9.27 -1.43
C GLU A 29 10.38 -9.63 -0.40
N ALA A 30 10.59 -10.94 -0.15
CA ALA A 30 11.62 -11.41 0.76
C ALA A 30 13.07 -11.18 0.24
N GLY A 31 13.24 -10.73 -1.01
CA GLY A 31 14.52 -10.39 -1.60
C GLY A 31 15.01 -9.04 -1.08
N LYS A 32 16.19 -9.00 -0.44
CA LYS A 32 16.75 -7.76 0.17
C LYS A 32 16.78 -6.55 -0.76
N ASN A 33 17.07 -6.76 -2.05
CA ASN A 33 17.16 -5.71 -3.06
C ASN A 33 15.85 -5.47 -3.83
N GLN A 34 14.77 -6.12 -3.40
CA GLN A 34 13.46 -6.17 -4.07
C GLN A 34 12.29 -6.02 -3.08
N SER A 35 12.54 -5.91 -1.78
CA SER A 35 11.49 -5.66 -0.80
C SER A 35 10.86 -4.29 -1.06
N ALA A 36 9.53 -4.26 -0.92
CA ALA A 36 8.72 -3.06 -0.99
C ALA A 36 7.94 -2.96 0.33
N PHE A 37 7.63 -1.73 0.73
CA PHE A 37 6.79 -1.49 1.89
C PHE A 37 5.67 -0.51 1.56
N VAL A 38 4.58 -0.65 2.31
CA VAL A 38 3.53 0.35 2.40
C VAL A 38 3.41 0.76 3.87
N GLN A 39 3.26 2.05 4.12
CA GLN A 39 3.01 2.57 5.46
C GLN A 39 1.85 3.55 5.40
N ALA A 40 0.93 3.43 6.35
CA ALA A 40 -0.18 4.35 6.53
C ALA A 40 0.02 5.17 7.80
N ALA A 41 -0.11 6.49 7.71
CA ALA A 41 -0.37 7.35 8.86
C ALA A 41 -1.85 7.67 8.91
N ILE A 42 -2.48 7.34 10.04
CA ILE A 42 -3.90 7.54 10.29
C ILE A 42 -4.00 8.65 11.34
N ILE A 43 -4.53 9.80 10.92
CA ILE A 43 -4.67 10.97 11.76
C ILE A 43 -6.13 11.05 12.21
N ASP A 44 -6.37 10.99 13.52
CA ASP A 44 -7.67 11.28 14.12
C ASP A 44 -7.93 12.79 14.06
N LYS A 45 -8.99 13.22 13.40
CA LYS A 45 -9.32 14.64 13.22
C LYS A 45 -9.98 15.27 14.45
N ASP A 46 -10.47 14.46 15.39
CA ASP A 46 -11.09 14.94 16.62
C ASP A 46 -10.04 15.14 17.72
N THR A 47 -8.99 14.30 17.75
CA THR A 47 -7.96 14.33 18.80
C THR A 47 -6.57 14.77 18.33
N GLY A 48 -6.31 14.74 17.01
CA GLY A 48 -4.98 14.97 16.44
C GLY A 48 -4.02 13.80 16.63
N GLN A 49 -4.45 12.68 17.23
CA GLN A 49 -3.58 11.50 17.41
C GLN A 49 -3.21 10.88 16.06
N ILE A 50 -1.96 10.42 15.97
CA ILE A 50 -1.43 9.74 14.79
C ILE A 50 -1.14 8.29 15.17
N SER A 51 -1.65 7.35 14.36
CA SER A 51 -1.30 5.93 14.45
C SER A 51 -0.70 5.46 13.13
N ILE A 52 0.23 4.51 13.23
CA ILE A 52 0.91 3.92 12.07
C ILE A 52 0.38 2.52 11.84
N TYR A 53 0.06 2.21 10.59
CA TYR A 53 -0.33 0.88 10.15
C TYR A 53 0.53 0.46 8.95
N GLY A 54 1.03 -0.77 8.94
CA GLY A 54 1.78 -1.32 7.82
C GLY A 54 0.93 -2.33 7.06
N PRO A 55 0.29 -1.95 5.94
CA PRO A 55 -0.35 -2.91 5.05
C PRO A 55 0.64 -3.99 4.63
N LEU A 56 0.14 -5.23 4.50
CA LEU A 56 0.97 -6.34 4.05
C LEU A 56 1.33 -6.14 2.57
N VAL A 57 2.60 -6.34 2.24
CA VAL A 57 3.08 -6.50 0.85
C VAL A 57 3.41 -7.97 0.63
N ILE A 58 2.96 -8.52 -0.50
CA ILE A 58 3.20 -9.90 -0.88
C ILE A 58 3.64 -10.01 -2.34
N ASP A 59 4.31 -11.11 -2.65
CA ASP A 59 4.48 -11.54 -4.04
C ASP A 59 3.12 -11.79 -4.69
N ARG A 60 3.02 -11.59 -6.01
CA ARG A 60 1.85 -12.06 -6.74
C ARG A 60 1.77 -13.58 -6.65
N GLY A 61 0.69 -14.08 -6.07
CA GLY A 61 0.54 -15.51 -5.84
C GLY A 61 -0.62 -15.83 -4.92
N PRO A 62 -0.69 -17.07 -4.41
CA PRO A 62 -1.73 -17.50 -3.49
C PRO A 62 -1.63 -16.78 -2.13
N ALA A 63 -2.53 -17.14 -1.22
CA ALA A 63 -2.79 -16.48 0.06
C ALA A 63 -1.53 -16.02 0.82
N PRO A 64 -1.60 -14.87 1.52
CA PRO A 64 -0.47 -14.31 2.25
C PRO A 64 0.04 -15.27 3.34
N ALA A 65 1.35 -15.25 3.58
CA ALA A 65 1.99 -16.08 4.62
C ALA A 65 1.52 -15.74 6.04
N VAL A 66 1.01 -14.52 6.25
CA VAL A 66 0.43 -14.05 7.50
C VAL A 66 -0.91 -13.40 7.21
N ALA A 67 -1.91 -13.69 8.05
CA ALA A 67 -3.23 -13.06 7.92
C ALA A 67 -3.11 -11.53 8.13
N PRO A 68 -3.69 -10.71 7.23
CA PRO A 68 -3.71 -9.27 7.43
C PRO A 68 -4.50 -8.88 8.69
N VAL A 69 -3.97 -7.91 9.43
CA VAL A 69 -4.65 -7.36 10.60
C VAL A 69 -5.52 -6.19 10.16
N VAL A 70 -6.82 -6.20 10.48
CA VAL A 70 -7.71 -5.06 10.15
C VAL A 70 -7.49 -3.92 11.15
N PRO A 71 -7.11 -2.70 10.70
CA PRO A 71 -6.91 -1.59 11.61
C PRO A 71 -8.26 -1.04 12.12
N LYS A 72 -8.27 -0.58 13.37
CA LYS A 72 -9.35 0.25 13.91
C LYS A 72 -9.11 1.69 13.46
N LEU A 73 -10.07 2.27 12.74
CA LEU A 73 -9.96 3.64 12.23
C LEU A 73 -10.88 4.60 13.00
N PRO A 74 -10.40 5.79 13.42
CA PRO A 74 -11.23 6.84 14.03
C PRO A 74 -12.35 7.28 13.09
N ALA A 75 -13.53 7.66 13.57
CA ALA A 75 -14.67 8.00 12.71
C ALA A 75 -14.35 9.16 11.73
N ARG A 76 -13.71 10.23 12.24
CA ARG A 76 -13.19 11.34 11.44
C ARG A 76 -11.68 11.23 11.34
N ARG A 77 -11.18 10.94 10.14
CA ARG A 77 -9.77 10.61 9.91
C ARG A 77 -9.24 11.19 8.61
N ILE A 78 -7.92 11.33 8.54
CA ILE A 78 -7.15 11.40 7.31
C ILE A 78 -6.29 10.14 7.26
N VAL A 79 -6.17 9.53 6.07
CA VAL A 79 -5.24 8.41 5.85
C VAL A 79 -4.27 8.83 4.76
N ALA A 80 -2.99 8.87 5.11
CA ALA A 80 -1.91 9.07 4.17
C ALA A 80 -1.16 7.75 3.99
N LEU A 81 -0.93 7.34 2.75
CA LEU A 81 -0.14 6.15 2.41
C LEU A 81 1.21 6.56 1.83
N TRP A 82 2.27 5.87 2.22
CA TRP A 82 3.60 5.96 1.61
C TRP A 82 4.01 4.61 1.08
N PHE A 83 4.72 4.63 -0.03
CA PHE A 83 5.22 3.45 -0.71
C PHE A 83 6.72 3.59 -0.89
N GLY A 84 7.46 2.53 -0.60
CA GLY A 84 8.90 2.48 -0.85
C GLY A 84 9.33 1.13 -1.38
N PHE A 85 10.51 1.12 -2.01
CA PHE A 85 11.04 -0.05 -2.70
C PHE A 85 12.56 0.01 -2.73
N ASN A 86 13.21 -1.12 -2.45
CA ASN A 86 14.67 -1.17 -2.33
C ASN A 86 15.43 -1.29 -3.67
N ALA A 87 14.73 -1.36 -4.80
CA ALA A 87 15.37 -1.42 -6.13
C ALA A 87 15.44 -0.03 -6.78
N ARG A 88 15.15 0.06 -8.09
CA ARG A 88 15.27 1.31 -8.86
C ARG A 88 13.99 2.13 -8.84
N ASN A 89 12.92 1.57 -9.40
CA ASN A 89 11.68 2.29 -9.66
C ASN A 89 10.50 1.48 -9.11
N LEU A 90 9.60 2.17 -8.41
CA LEU A 90 8.29 1.65 -8.05
C LEU A 90 7.24 2.44 -8.81
N SER A 91 6.28 1.74 -9.40
CA SER A 91 5.10 2.35 -10.01
C SER A 91 3.87 1.73 -9.40
N LEU A 92 2.93 2.56 -8.97
CA LEU A 92 1.64 2.07 -8.49
C LEU A 92 0.75 1.72 -9.68
N ALA A 93 0.28 0.48 -9.68
CA ALA A 93 -0.85 0.07 -10.51
C ALA A 93 -2.12 0.04 -9.65
N GLY A 94 -3.24 0.54 -10.17
CA GLY A 94 -4.57 0.42 -9.56
C GLY A 94 -5.55 -0.26 -10.51
N TYR A 95 -6.77 -0.51 -10.06
CA TYR A 95 -7.84 -0.99 -10.93
C TYR A 95 -8.69 0.20 -11.39
N GLY A 96 -8.98 0.28 -12.70
CA GLY A 96 -9.75 1.38 -13.26
C GLY A 96 -9.18 2.75 -12.87
N ASP A 97 -10.04 3.58 -12.27
CA ASP A 97 -9.72 4.95 -11.84
C ASP A 97 -9.23 5.06 -10.38
N ASP A 98 -9.00 3.94 -9.68
CA ASP A 98 -8.67 3.92 -8.23
C ASP A 98 -7.52 4.89 -7.87
N LEU A 99 -6.48 4.98 -8.70
CA LEU A 99 -5.35 5.89 -8.43
C LEU A 99 -5.79 7.36 -8.45
N ARG A 100 -6.69 7.72 -9.37
CA ARG A 100 -7.23 9.07 -9.48
C ARG A 100 -8.22 9.38 -8.36
N GLU A 101 -9.13 8.46 -8.07
CA GLU A 101 -10.17 8.62 -7.05
C GLU A 101 -9.59 8.71 -5.63
N ASN A 102 -8.45 8.07 -5.38
CA ASN A 102 -7.75 8.12 -4.08
C ASN A 102 -6.61 9.16 -4.05
N HIS A 103 -6.55 10.06 -5.05
CA HIS A 103 -5.53 11.12 -5.19
C HIS A 103 -4.09 10.61 -5.03
N CYS A 104 -3.79 9.43 -5.60
CA CYS A 104 -2.46 8.84 -5.55
C CYS A 104 -1.64 9.32 -6.76
N PRO A 105 -0.63 10.19 -6.58
CA PRO A 105 0.24 10.59 -7.68
C PRO A 105 1.04 9.37 -8.17
N ALA A 106 1.17 9.21 -9.48
CA ALA A 106 1.92 8.13 -10.11
C ALA A 106 3.45 8.42 -10.08
N MET A 107 4.05 8.61 -8.90
CA MET A 107 5.49 8.85 -8.80
C MET A 107 6.16 8.24 -7.56
N LEU A 108 7.50 8.31 -7.57
CA LEU A 108 8.50 7.54 -6.81
C LEU A 108 8.29 7.45 -5.29
N GLU A 109 7.52 8.37 -4.71
CA GLU A 109 6.92 8.27 -3.38
C GLU A 109 5.46 8.73 -3.53
N ALA A 110 4.52 7.79 -3.53
CA ALA A 110 3.12 8.13 -3.73
C ALA A 110 2.47 8.43 -2.37
N VAL A 111 1.96 9.65 -2.20
CA VAL A 111 1.11 10.00 -1.06
C VAL A 111 -0.34 10.06 -1.53
N CYS A 112 -1.15 9.09 -1.13
CA CYS A 112 -2.60 9.14 -1.34
C CYS A 112 -3.22 9.94 -0.19
N LEU A 113 -4.03 10.96 -0.49
CA LEU A 113 -4.60 11.87 0.51
C LEU A 113 -6.12 12.04 0.34
N LEU A 114 -6.84 11.86 1.44
CA LEU A 114 -8.23 12.31 1.67
C LEU A 114 -8.41 12.72 3.13
#